data_AF-G5QT65-F1
#
_entry.id   AF-G5QT65-F1
#
_cell.length_a   1.000
_cell.length_b   1.000
_cell.length_c   1.000
_cell.angle_alpha   90.00
_cell.angle_beta   90.00
_cell.angle_gamma   90.00
#
_symmetry.space_group_name_H-M   'P 1'
#
loop_
_entity.id
_entity.type
_entity.pdbx_description
1 polymer ?
#
loop_
_entity_poly.entity_id
_entity_poly.type
_entity_poly.pdbx_seq_one_letter_code
_entity_poly.pdbx_strand_id
1 'polypeptide(L)' 'MLWSIMSKPLDLNQLAQNIKQWGLELGFQQVGITDTDLRASEPALQAWLDKQYHGEMAWMARKAYI' A
#
# COMPACT_ATOMS: atom_id res chain seq x y z
N MET A 1 -4.11 -33.97 27.71
CA MET A 1 -3.51 -32.75 28.31
C MET A 1 -2.25 -32.45 27.51
N LEU A 2 -1.98 -31.33 26.84
CA LEU A 2 -2.58 -30.00 26.71
C LEU A 2 -2.11 -29.44 25.34
N TRP A 3 -2.75 -29.79 24.23
CA TRP A 3 -2.62 -28.98 22.99
C TRP A 3 -3.70 -27.91 23.03
N SER A 4 -3.65 -27.04 24.05
CA SER A 4 -4.54 -25.90 24.13
C SER A 4 -3.92 -24.78 23.31
N ILE A 5 -4.21 -24.77 22.00
CA ILE A 5 -4.58 -23.57 21.24
C ILE A 5 -4.06 -22.25 21.85
N MET A 6 -2.77 -21.99 21.68
CA MET A 6 -2.22 -20.65 21.90
C MET A 6 -2.18 -19.91 20.57
N SER A 7 -3.31 -19.86 19.87
CA SER A 7 -3.54 -18.89 18.82
C SER A 7 -3.69 -17.53 19.49
N LYS A 8 -2.54 -16.90 19.81
CA LYS A 8 -2.51 -15.51 20.25
C LYS A 8 -3.22 -14.67 19.18
N PRO A 9 -4.11 -13.75 19.54
CA PRO A 9 -4.67 -12.82 18.57
C PRO A 9 -3.52 -12.12 17.85
N LEU A 10 -3.60 -12.04 16.53
CA LEU A 10 -2.57 -11.40 15.73
C LEU A 10 -2.52 -9.92 16.10
N ASP A 11 -1.43 -9.50 16.72
CA ASP A 11 -1.19 -8.08 16.97
C ASP A 11 -0.70 -7.41 15.67
N LEU A 12 -1.66 -6.79 14.99
CA LEU A 12 -1.40 -6.07 13.73
C LEU A 12 -0.48 -4.87 13.93
N ASN A 13 -0.45 -4.25 15.13
CA ASN A 13 0.47 -3.15 15.41
C ASN A 13 1.90 -3.67 15.49
N GLN A 14 2.12 -4.77 16.20
CA GLN A 14 3.43 -5.40 16.26
C GLN A 14 3.91 -5.87 14.88
N LEU A 15 3.01 -6.44 14.07
CA LEU A 15 3.32 -6.82 12.70
C LEU A 15 3.71 -5.62 11.84
N ALA A 16 2.97 -4.51 11.94
CA ALA A 16 3.28 -3.28 11.21
C ALA A 16 4.67 -2.72 11.59
N GLN A 17 5.05 -2.79 12.87
CA GLN A 17 6.40 -2.38 13.30
C GLN A 17 7.48 -3.30 12.74
N ASN A 18 7.26 -4.62 12.76
CA ASN A 18 8.20 -5.59 12.21
C ASN A 18 8.41 -5.36 10.70
N ILE A 19 7.35 -5.11 9.94
CA ILE A 19 7.42 -4.83 8.50
C ILE A 19 8.27 -3.57 8.22
N LYS A 20 8.08 -2.50 9.00
CA LYS A 20 8.88 -1.27 8.86
C LYS A 20 10.34 -1.52 9.19
N GLN A 21 10.62 -2.27 10.26
CA GLN A 21 11.97 -2.62 10.68
C GLN A 21 12.70 -3.43 9.61
N TRP A 22 12.07 -4.47 9.06
CA TRP A 22 12.64 -5.25 7.96
C TRP A 22 12.89 -4.41 6.71
N GLY A 23 12.01 -3.45 6.41
CA GLY A 23 12.24 -2.50 5.31
C GLY A 23 13.53 -1.70 5.47
N LEU A 24 13.79 -1.20 6.68
CA LEU A 24 15.02 -0.48 6.99
C LEU A 24 16.25 -1.39 6.87
N GLU A 25 16.16 -2.62 7.37
CA GLU A 25 17.24 -3.62 7.29
C GLU A 25 17.57 -4.02 5.84
N LEU A 26 16.57 -4.01 4.96
CA LEU A 26 16.72 -4.26 3.53
C LEU A 26 17.24 -3.04 2.76
N GLY A 27 17.43 -1.90 3.42
CA GLY A 27 17.95 -0.67 2.82
C GLY A 27 16.90 0.24 2.18
N PHE A 28 15.60 0.01 2.42
CA PHE A 28 14.57 0.96 1.99
C PHE A 28 14.62 2.22 2.86
N GLN A 29 14.56 3.41 2.26
CA GLN A 29 14.45 4.67 3.01
C GLN A 29 13.13 4.79 3.78
N GLN A 30 12.03 4.23 3.26
CA GLN A 30 10.72 4.32 3.88
C GLN A 30 9.83 3.14 3.51
N VAL A 31 8.99 2.71 4.45
CA VAL A 31 7.91 1.74 4.24
C VAL A 31 6.58 2.30 4.72
N GLY A 32 5.57 2.24 3.85
CA GLY A 32 4.18 2.62 4.14
C GLY A 32 3.27 1.40 4.11
N ILE A 33 2.22 1.40 4.93
CA ILE A 33 1.15 0.40 4.93
C ILE A 33 -0.14 1.18 4.69
N THR A 34 -0.90 0.79 3.67
CA THR A 34 -2.17 1.41 3.29
C THR A 34 -3.22 0.34 3.07
N ASP A 35 -4.48 0.71 3.23
CA ASP A 35 -5.60 -0.13 2.82
C ASP A 35 -5.61 -0.29 1.29
N THR A 36 -6.27 -1.35 0.81
CA THR A 36 -6.44 -1.61 -0.63
C THR A 36 -7.55 -0.79 -1.26
N ASP A 37 -8.30 -0.03 -0.44
CA ASP A 37 -9.33 0.87 -0.93
C ASP A 37 -8.74 2.10 -1.62
N LEU A 38 -8.74 2.06 -2.95
CA LEU A 38 -8.23 3.14 -3.80
C LEU A 38 -9.32 4.11 -4.27
N ARG A 39 -10.59 3.89 -3.90
CA ARG A 39 -11.75 4.66 -4.40
C ARG A 39 -11.65 6.15 -4.13
N ALA A 40 -10.98 6.55 -3.04
CA ALA A 40 -10.78 7.97 -2.70
C ALA A 40 -9.72 8.65 -3.58
N SER A 41 -8.79 7.87 -4.15
CA SER A 41 -7.68 8.37 -4.97
C SER A 41 -8.01 8.39 -6.47
N GLU A 42 -8.98 7.58 -6.90
CA GLU A 42 -9.46 7.50 -8.29
C GLU A 42 -9.90 8.86 -8.86
N PRO A 43 -10.73 9.68 -8.19
CA PRO A 43 -11.16 10.97 -8.74
C PRO A 43 -10.03 11.97 -8.90
N ALA A 44 -9.06 11.96 -7.97
CA ALA A 44 -7.89 12.83 -8.02
C ALA A 44 -6.95 12.42 -9.17
N LEU A 45 -6.77 11.11 -9.39
CA LEU A 45 -6.01 10.58 -10.52
C LEU A 45 -6.69 10.95 -11.85
N GLN A 46 -8.01 10.79 -11.95
CA GLN A 46 -8.76 11.14 -13.16
C GLN A 46 -8.64 12.64 -13.47
N ALA A 47 -8.84 13.51 -12.47
CA ALA A 47 -8.69 14.96 -12.64
C ALA A 47 -7.25 15.37 -13.04
N TRP A 48 -6.23 14.62 -12.61
CA TRP A 48 -4.84 14.84 -13.00
C TRP A 48 -4.55 14.38 -14.43
N LEU A 49 -5.15 13.27 -14.86
CA LEU A 49 -5.08 12.77 -16.23
C LEU A 49 -5.81 13.68 -17.22
N ASP A 50 -7.00 14.16 -16.86
CA ASP A 50 -7.81 15.09 -17.67
C ASP A 50 -7.07 16.40 -17.94
N LYS A 51 -6.21 16.83 -17.00
CA LYS A 51 -5.33 18.01 -17.14
C LYS A 51 -4.12 17.77 -18.03
N GLN A 52 -3.96 16.59 -18.63
CA GLN A 52 -2.80 16.21 -19.45
C GLN A 52 -1.45 16.37 -18.73
N TYR A 53 -1.44 16.33 -17.39
CA TYR A 53 -0.22 16.48 -16.59
C TYR A 53 0.69 15.24 -16.64
N HIS A 54 0.29 14.21 -17.38
CA HIS A 54 1.10 13.04 -17.69
C HIS A 54 2.09 13.27 -18.85
N GLY A 55 2.05 14.42 -19.53
CA GLY A 55 2.94 14.70 -20.65
C GLY A 55 2.85 13.61 -21.72
N GLU A 56 3.99 13.09 -22.18
CA GLU A 56 4.01 11.98 -23.15
C GLU A 56 3.87 10.58 -22.53
N MET A 57 3.62 10.46 -21.22
CA MET A 57 3.48 9.17 -20.52
C MET A 57 2.12 8.52 -20.77
N ALA A 58 1.79 8.24 -22.04
CA ALA A 58 0.52 7.64 -22.47
C ALA A 58 0.21 6.30 -21.77
N TRP A 59 1.23 5.59 -21.27
CA TRP A 59 1.05 4.36 -20.49
C TRP A 59 0.40 4.60 -19.11
N MET A 60 0.56 5.78 -18.50
CA MET A 60 -0.11 6.13 -17.24
C MET A 60 -1.61 6.30 -17.41
N ALA A 61 -2.04 6.93 -18.51
CA ALA A 61 -3.45 7.04 -18.86
C ALA A 61 -4.08 5.67 -19.15
N ARG A 62 -3.30 4.73 -19.70
CA ARG A 62 -3.80 3.40 -20.13
C ARG A 62 -4.08 2.44 -18.96
N LYS A 63 -3.43 2.62 -17.80
CA LYS A 63 -3.62 1.76 -16.61
C LYS A 63 -4.50 2.38 -15.52
N ALA A 64 -4.95 3.61 -15.71
CA ALA A 64 -5.75 4.34 -14.71
C ALA A 64 -7.24 4.00 -14.75
N TYR A 65 -7.71 3.31 -15.80
CA TYR A 65 -9.04 2.70 -15.83
C TYR A 65 -8.92 1.26 -15.32
N ILE A 66 -9.31 1.04 -14.06
CA ILE A 66 -9.58 -0.29 -13.49
C ILE A 66 -10.92 -0.19 -12.78
#